data_AF-A0A9N7R1T9-F1
#
_entry.id   AF-A0A9N7R1T9-F1
#
_cell.length_a   1.000
_cell.length_b   1.000
_cell.length_c   1.000
_cell.angle_alpha   90.00
_cell.angle_beta   90.00
_cell.angle_gamma   90.00
#
_symmetry.space_group_name_H-M   'P 1'
#
loop_
_entity.id
_entity.type
_entity.pdbx_description
1 polymer ?
#
loop_
_entity_poly.entity_id
_entity_poly.type
_entity_poly.pdbx_seq_one_letter_code
_entity_poly.pdbx_strand_id
1 'polypeptide(L)'
;MDFCSQFVSWILSCICTSSFSFNILGQPLGMLKPSRGLRQGDPLSPYLFIIISEALSNLIKQASILYSFQGIKISKASPPVIHLFFVDDSIFFCKADTSHALLISTILRLYGLDSSQHVNMHKSSIFFSKNTPQHIKSNTVSILNGISIVHSTKYLGLPLGLGRSKKDIFSFVTNKVNQRLSSWKNIFLSEAGKAFLLNSVIGALSTFVMSCFKLPLAVCKDICRLCASFWWGSRDNDRNKIHWASWQKLTLPKEC
;
A
#
# COMPACT_ATOMS: atom_id res chain seq x y z
N MET A 1 -25.19 8.52 11.16
CA MET A 1 -25.61 7.88 9.89
C MET A 1 -26.98 7.31 10.12
N ASP A 2 -27.96 7.67 9.29
CA ASP A 2 -29.36 7.28 9.48
C ASP A 2 -29.68 6.03 8.66
N PHE A 3 -29.09 4.90 9.05
CA PHE A 3 -29.42 3.60 8.45
C PHE A 3 -30.77 3.10 8.98
N CYS A 4 -31.58 2.49 8.12
CA CYS A 4 -32.83 1.88 8.56
C CYS A 4 -32.57 0.68 9.50
N SER A 5 -33.46 0.48 10.47
CA SER A 5 -33.32 -0.57 11.48
C SER A 5 -33.21 -1.98 10.89
N GLN A 6 -33.91 -2.24 9.78
CA GLN A 6 -33.86 -3.50 9.06
C GLN A 6 -32.46 -3.78 8.50
N PHE A 7 -31.83 -2.79 7.87
CA PHE A 7 -30.46 -2.93 7.35
C PHE A 7 -29.46 -3.18 8.48
N VAL A 8 -29.56 -2.43 9.58
CA VAL A 8 -28.71 -2.63 10.76
C VAL A 8 -28.89 -4.04 11.32
N SER A 9 -30.12 -4.53 11.41
CA SER A 9 -30.41 -5.89 11.86
C SER A 9 -29.76 -6.95 10.97
N TRP A 10 -29.84 -6.81 9.64
CA TRP A 10 -29.20 -7.75 8.72
C TRP A 10 -27.68 -7.78 8.87
N ILE A 11 -27.04 -6.60 8.95
CA ILE A 11 -25.60 -6.50 9.16
C ILE A 11 -25.20 -7.15 10.49
N LEU A 12 -25.92 -6.85 11.58
CA LEU A 12 -25.67 -7.46 12.88
C LEU A 12 -25.86 -8.98 12.86
N SER A 13 -26.89 -9.48 12.17
CA SER A 13 -27.06 -10.93 11.98
C SER A 13 -25.84 -11.54 11.30
N CYS A 14 -25.37 -10.98 10.18
CA CYS A 14 -24.18 -11.48 9.47
C CYS A 14 -22.93 -11.55 10.36
N ILE A 15 -22.74 -10.57 11.26
CA ILE A 15 -21.58 -10.51 12.15
C ILE A 15 -21.75 -11.48 13.32
N CYS A 16 -22.88 -11.42 14.02
CA CYS A 16 -23.11 -12.12 15.28
C CYS A 16 -23.39 -13.63 15.11
N THR A 17 -23.90 -14.08 13.96
CA THR A 17 -24.18 -15.51 13.72
C THR A 17 -23.00 -16.24 13.10
N SER A 18 -21.89 -15.55 12.83
CA SER A 18 -20.72 -16.18 12.22
C SER A 18 -20.08 -17.22 13.16
N SER A 19 -19.61 -18.33 12.60
CA SER A 19 -18.88 -19.38 13.32
C SER A 19 -17.79 -19.95 12.43
N PHE A 20 -16.65 -20.31 13.03
CA PHE A 20 -15.49 -20.85 12.33
C PHE A 20 -15.20 -22.28 12.80
N SER A 21 -14.67 -23.09 11.90
CA SER A 21 -14.06 -24.38 12.20
C SER A 21 -12.68 -24.44 11.57
N PHE A 22 -11.76 -25.19 12.17
CA PHE A 22 -10.42 -25.37 11.61
C PHE A 22 -10.44 -26.53 10.63
N ASN A 23 -10.07 -26.28 9.38
CA ASN A 23 -9.89 -27.37 8.43
C ASN A 23 -8.50 -27.99 8.64
N ILE A 24 -8.45 -29.16 9.28
CA ILE A 24 -7.22 -29.93 9.49
C ILE A 24 -7.30 -31.16 8.59
N LEU A 25 -6.44 -31.20 7.56
CA LEU A 25 -6.36 -32.31 6.60
C LEU A 25 -7.69 -32.63 5.90
N GLY A 26 -8.52 -31.62 5.63
CA GLY A 26 -9.82 -31.80 4.96
C GLY A 26 -10.98 -32.10 5.90
N GLN A 27 -10.73 -32.24 7.21
CA GLN A 27 -11.77 -32.43 8.21
C GLN A 27 -11.96 -31.15 9.04
N PRO A 28 -13.20 -30.65 9.18
CA PRO A 28 -13.49 -29.53 10.06
C PRO A 28 -13.41 -30.00 11.52
N LEU A 29 -12.46 -29.43 12.27
CA LEU A 29 -12.26 -29.68 13.69
C LEU A 29 -12.62 -28.44 14.52
N GLY A 30 -13.42 -28.67 15.56
CA GLY A 30 -13.83 -27.65 16.51
C GLY A 30 -14.83 -26.64 15.93
N MET A 31 -15.47 -25.90 16.83
CA MET A 31 -16.36 -24.79 16.49
C MET A 31 -16.01 -23.61 17.37
N LEU A 32 -15.63 -22.50 16.74
CA LEU A 32 -15.32 -21.24 17.38
C LEU A 32 -16.40 -20.23 17.01
N LYS A 33 -16.97 -19.59 18.02
CA LYS A 33 -17.78 -18.39 17.83
C LYS A 33 -16.89 -17.17 18.10
N PRO A 34 -16.55 -16.36 17.09
CA PRO A 34 -15.75 -15.17 17.29
C PRO A 34 -16.51 -14.17 18.15
N SER A 35 -15.84 -13.59 19.15
CA SER A 35 -16.37 -12.45 19.90
C SER A 35 -16.01 -11.10 19.28
N ARG A 36 -14.94 -11.07 18.45
CA ARG A 36 -14.41 -9.88 17.79
C ARG A 36 -13.84 -10.24 16.42
N GLY A 37 -13.76 -9.23 15.56
CA GLY A 37 -13.18 -9.35 14.23
C GLY A 37 -14.22 -9.67 13.15
N LEU A 38 -13.88 -9.29 11.93
CA LEU A 38 -14.68 -9.54 10.74
C LEU A 38 -14.05 -10.68 9.93
N ARG A 39 -14.87 -11.40 9.17
CA ARG A 39 -14.40 -12.55 8.39
C ARG A 39 -13.50 -12.09 7.24
N GLN A 40 -12.28 -12.58 7.19
CA GLN A 40 -11.42 -12.31 6.03
C GLN A 40 -11.97 -13.00 4.78
N GLY A 41 -12.06 -12.27 3.67
CA GLY A 41 -12.63 -12.76 2.41
C GLY A 41 -14.15 -12.61 2.30
N ASP A 42 -14.82 -12.09 3.33
CA ASP A 42 -16.23 -11.70 3.23
C ASP A 42 -16.35 -10.34 2.49
N PRO A 43 -17.20 -10.24 1.45
CA PRO A 43 -17.38 -9.00 0.69
C PRO A 43 -17.90 -7.82 1.51
N LEU A 44 -18.58 -8.04 2.66
CA LEU A 44 -19.06 -6.96 3.52
C LEU A 44 -17.98 -6.36 4.43
N SER A 45 -17.03 -7.19 4.83
CA SER A 45 -16.03 -6.84 5.82
C SER A 45 -15.21 -5.58 5.48
N PRO A 46 -14.77 -5.34 4.22
CA PRO A 46 -14.10 -4.10 3.85
C PRO A 46 -14.95 -2.83 4.06
N TYR A 47 -16.26 -2.89 3.77
CA TYR A 47 -17.15 -1.74 3.93
C TYR A 47 -17.38 -1.40 5.39
N LEU A 48 -17.56 -2.43 6.23
CA LEU A 48 -17.69 -2.25 7.67
C LEU A 48 -16.40 -1.67 8.27
N PHE A 49 -15.23 -2.08 7.77
CA PHE A 49 -13.96 -1.49 8.17
C PHE A 49 -13.91 0.01 7.84
N ILE A 50 -14.35 0.41 6.64
CA ILE A 50 -14.40 1.82 6.21
C ILE A 50 -15.32 2.63 7.13
N ILE A 51 -16.51 2.12 7.46
CA ILE A 51 -17.46 2.78 8.37
C ILE A 51 -16.82 3.04 9.74
N ILE A 52 -16.09 2.07 10.29
CA ILE A 52 -15.41 2.25 11.59
C ILE A 52 -14.26 3.26 11.44
N SER A 53 -13.49 3.21 10.35
CA SER A 53 -12.42 4.18 10.07
C SER A 53 -12.93 5.62 9.90
N GLU A 54 -14.19 5.80 9.51
CA GLU A 54 -14.83 7.12 9.42
C GLU A 54 -14.91 7.79 10.80
N ALA A 55 -15.13 7.01 11.87
CA ALA A 55 -15.13 7.52 13.24
C ALA A 55 -13.76 8.14 13.60
N LEU A 56 -12.66 7.48 13.23
CA LEU A 56 -11.31 8.02 13.41
C LEU A 56 -11.11 9.31 12.59
N SER A 57 -11.57 9.32 11.33
CA SER A 57 -11.55 10.53 10.48
C SER A 57 -12.29 11.70 11.15
N ASN A 58 -13.45 11.42 11.76
CA ASN A 58 -14.26 12.43 12.43
C ASN A 58 -13.61 12.95 13.72
N LEU A 59 -12.96 12.09 14.52
CA LEU A 59 -12.17 12.51 15.68
C LEU A 59 -11.03 13.47 15.27
N ILE A 60 -10.35 13.18 14.16
CA ILE A 60 -9.28 14.05 13.64
C ILE A 60 -9.83 15.39 13.14
N LYS A 61 -10.97 15.38 12.45
CA LYS A 61 -11.63 16.62 12.00
C LYS A 61 -12.05 17.48 13.19
N GLN A 62 -12.64 16.89 14.22
CA GLN A 62 -12.99 17.60 15.45
C GLN A 62 -11.75 18.21 16.11
N ALA A 63 -10.66 17.46 16.20
CA ALA A 63 -9.42 17.97 16.76
C ALA A 63 -8.79 19.09 15.92
N SER A 64 -8.98 19.08 14.59
CA SER A 64 -8.57 20.18 13.71
C SER A 64 -9.30 21.48 14.04
N ILE A 65 -10.60 21.41 14.34
CA ILE A 65 -11.44 22.56 14.69
C ILE A 65 -11.08 23.07 16.10
N LEU A 66 -10.97 22.17 17.08
CA LEU A 66 -10.84 22.55 18.49
C LEU A 66 -9.40 22.91 18.91
N TYR A 67 -8.41 22.25 18.35
CA TYR A 67 -7.02 22.32 18.81
C TYR A 67 -6.05 22.82 17.75
N SER A 68 -6.55 23.42 16.68
CA SER A 68 -5.74 23.93 15.55
C SER A 68 -4.80 22.86 14.97
N PHE A 69 -5.27 21.61 14.92
CA PHE A 69 -4.48 20.51 14.35
C PHE A 69 -4.43 20.69 12.82
N GLN A 70 -3.24 21.04 12.31
CA GLN A 70 -3.03 21.40 10.91
C GLN A 70 -2.35 20.29 10.13
N GLY A 71 -2.97 19.93 9.00
CA GLY A 71 -2.40 19.05 7.99
C GLY A 71 -1.53 19.78 6.97
N ILE A 72 -1.26 19.13 5.85
CA ILE A 72 -0.46 19.69 4.74
C ILE A 72 -1.40 20.27 3.68
N LYS A 73 -1.05 21.46 3.16
CA LYS A 73 -1.68 22.04 1.97
C LYS A 73 -0.74 21.86 0.77
N ILE A 74 -1.29 21.40 -0.35
CA ILE A 74 -0.55 21.21 -1.60
C ILE A 74 -0.38 22.56 -2.32
N SER A 75 -1.39 23.42 -2.24
CA SER A 75 -1.38 24.79 -2.78
C SER A 75 -2.11 25.74 -1.83
N LYS A 76 -1.93 27.07 -2.00
CA LYS A 76 -2.58 28.08 -1.15
C LYS A 76 -4.10 27.94 -1.13
N ALA A 77 -4.70 27.55 -2.25
CA ALA A 77 -6.14 27.37 -2.41
C ALA A 77 -6.63 25.93 -2.11
N SER A 78 -5.74 24.96 -1.90
CA SER A 78 -6.16 23.58 -1.63
C SER A 78 -6.62 23.39 -0.18
N PRO A 79 -7.62 22.52 0.07
CA PRO A 79 -7.96 22.11 1.42
C PRO A 79 -6.77 21.42 2.10
N PRO A 80 -6.60 21.59 3.43
CA PRO A 80 -5.56 20.87 4.16
C PRO A 80 -5.89 19.36 4.19
N VAL A 81 -4.91 18.54 3.86
CA VAL A 81 -4.98 17.09 3.99
C VAL A 81 -4.33 16.69 5.31
N ILE A 82 -5.12 16.08 6.19
CA ILE A 82 -4.68 15.67 7.53
C ILE A 82 -4.42 14.17 7.60
N HIS A 83 -5.21 13.37 6.89
CA HIS A 83 -5.05 11.92 6.88
C HIS A 83 -5.44 11.33 5.52
N LEU A 84 -4.89 10.16 5.21
CA LEU A 84 -5.30 9.30 4.09
C LEU A 84 -5.46 7.89 4.62
N PHE A 85 -6.62 7.29 4.38
CA PHE A 85 -6.92 5.92 4.79
C PHE A 85 -7.11 5.05 3.56
N PHE A 86 -6.50 3.87 3.59
CA PHE A 86 -6.72 2.81 2.62
C PHE A 86 -6.79 1.48 3.38
N VAL A 87 -8.01 1.03 3.68
CA VAL A 87 -8.22 -0.12 4.57
C VAL A 87 -7.38 0.08 5.84
N ASP A 88 -6.50 -0.85 6.19
CA ASP A 88 -5.65 -0.84 7.38
C ASP A 88 -4.42 0.10 7.26
N ASP A 89 -4.06 0.52 6.05
CA ASP A 89 -2.96 1.45 5.83
C ASP A 89 -3.42 2.90 6.01
N SER A 90 -2.92 3.56 7.06
CA SER A 90 -3.20 4.96 7.38
C SER A 90 -1.95 5.83 7.31
N ILE A 91 -2.09 7.03 6.71
CA ILE A 91 -1.09 8.09 6.75
C ILE A 91 -1.69 9.30 7.45
N PHE A 92 -0.93 9.88 8.36
CA PHE A 92 -1.24 11.13 9.02
C PHE A 92 -0.25 12.22 8.62
N PHE A 93 -0.77 13.41 8.38
CA PHE A 93 -0.03 14.62 8.05
C PHE A 93 -0.26 15.64 9.15
N CYS A 94 0.82 16.09 9.77
CA CYS A 94 0.76 17.11 10.81
C CYS A 94 2.04 17.95 10.80
N LYS A 95 1.99 19.09 11.48
CA LYS A 95 3.20 19.86 11.79
C LYS A 95 4.11 19.03 12.71
N ALA A 96 5.41 19.06 12.42
CA ALA A 96 6.42 18.42 13.27
C ALA A 96 6.60 19.24 14.56
N ASP A 97 5.78 18.95 15.56
CA ASP A 97 5.76 19.59 16.87
C ASP A 97 5.27 18.59 17.95
N THR A 98 5.69 18.80 19.19
CA THR A 98 5.34 17.94 20.33
C THR A 98 3.84 17.99 20.64
N SER A 99 3.22 19.17 20.49
CA SER A 99 1.77 19.36 20.66
C SER A 99 0.95 18.45 19.76
N HIS A 100 1.31 18.39 18.47
CA HIS A 100 0.63 17.58 17.46
C HIS A 100 0.87 16.09 17.69
N ALA A 101 2.08 15.71 18.11
CA ALA A 101 2.39 14.32 18.46
C ALA A 101 1.55 13.82 19.64
N LEU A 102 1.40 14.63 20.69
CA LEU A 102 0.55 14.31 21.86
C LEU A 102 -0.92 14.18 21.47
N LEU A 103 -1.39 15.06 20.60
CA LEU A 103 -2.77 15.05 20.13
C LEU A 103 -3.05 13.81 19.27
N ILE A 104 -2.16 13.43 18.35
CA ILE A 104 -2.28 12.17 17.60
C ILE A 104 -2.31 10.97 18.55
N SER A 105 -1.38 10.91 19.52
CA SER A 105 -1.34 9.82 20.50
C SER A 105 -2.66 9.72 21.28
N THR A 106 -3.22 10.86 21.68
CA THR A 106 -4.51 10.92 22.36
C THR A 106 -5.66 10.44 21.48
N ILE A 107 -5.74 10.90 20.23
CA ILE A 107 -6.80 10.48 19.29
C ILE A 107 -6.72 8.97 19.04
N LEU A 108 -5.53 8.44 18.77
CA LEU A 108 -5.35 7.01 18.52
C LEU A 108 -5.72 6.17 19.75
N ARG A 109 -5.42 6.66 20.95
CA ARG A 109 -5.82 6.01 22.19
C ARG A 109 -7.33 6.03 22.39
N LEU A 110 -7.98 7.19 22.19
CA LEU A 110 -9.45 7.32 22.29
C LEU A 110 -10.15 6.39 21.29
N TYR A 111 -9.73 6.46 20.03
CA TYR A 111 -10.25 5.56 19.00
C TYR A 111 -10.05 4.09 19.36
N GLY A 112 -8.89 3.71 19.88
CA GLY A 112 -8.63 2.33 20.28
C GLY A 112 -9.46 1.85 21.47
N LEU A 113 -9.81 2.73 22.40
CA LEU A 113 -10.72 2.42 23.50
C LEU A 113 -12.14 2.18 22.99
N ASP A 114 -12.62 3.04 22.09
CA ASP A 114 -14.01 2.99 21.60
C ASP A 114 -14.23 1.91 20.54
N SER A 115 -13.27 1.72 19.63
CA SER A 115 -13.38 0.75 18.52
C SER A 115 -12.77 -0.61 18.82
N SER A 116 -11.99 -0.74 19.89
CA SER A 116 -11.10 -1.89 20.15
C SER A 116 -10.07 -2.17 19.04
N GLN A 117 -9.85 -1.23 18.11
CA GLN A 117 -8.80 -1.32 17.09
C GLN A 117 -7.54 -0.61 17.56
N HIS A 118 -6.41 -1.31 17.54
CA HIS A 118 -5.13 -0.76 17.97
C HIS A 118 -4.20 -0.52 16.78
N VAL A 119 -3.60 0.67 16.73
CA VAL A 119 -2.53 0.96 15.78
C VAL A 119 -1.26 0.22 16.19
N ASN A 120 -0.66 -0.49 15.25
CA ASN A 120 0.60 -1.18 15.47
C ASN A 120 1.77 -0.20 15.32
N MET A 121 2.16 0.45 16.41
CA MET A 121 3.24 1.46 16.39
C MET A 121 4.59 0.90 15.92
N HIS A 122 4.87 -0.39 16.14
CA HIS A 122 6.10 -1.05 15.67
C HIS A 122 6.15 -1.27 14.16
N LYS A 123 4.99 -1.41 13.50
CA LYS A 123 4.89 -1.42 12.03
C LYS A 123 4.76 -0.02 11.45
N SER A 124 4.37 0.95 12.26
CA SER A 124 4.29 2.35 11.87
C SER A 124 5.68 2.97 11.70
N SER A 125 5.73 3.96 10.83
CA SER A 125 6.94 4.75 10.56
C SER A 125 6.60 6.22 10.49
N ILE A 126 7.57 7.06 10.87
CA ILE A 126 7.44 8.51 10.82
C ILE A 126 8.48 9.13 9.89
N PHE A 127 8.02 10.13 9.15
CA PHE A 127 8.84 10.94 8.25
C PHE A 127 8.87 12.36 8.74
N PHE A 128 10.07 12.92 8.80
CA PHE A 128 10.28 14.32 9.14
C PHE A 128 10.75 15.09 7.93
N SER A 129 10.41 16.38 7.89
CA SER A 129 11.02 17.30 6.94
C SER A 129 12.52 17.39 7.20
N LYS A 130 13.29 17.69 6.14
CA LYS A 130 14.75 17.88 6.24
C LYS A 130 15.13 18.94 7.27
N ASN A 131 14.27 19.95 7.44
CA ASN A 131 14.52 21.09 8.31
C ASN A 131 13.98 20.89 9.74
N THR A 132 13.46 19.71 10.08
CA THR A 132 12.98 19.46 11.45
C THR A 132 14.17 19.32 12.42
N PRO A 133 14.23 20.11 13.51
CA PRO A 133 15.27 20.00 14.52
C PRO A 133 15.32 18.63 15.20
N GLN A 134 16.51 18.18 15.59
CA GLN A 134 16.71 16.86 16.18
C GLN A 134 15.93 16.68 17.49
N HIS A 135 15.83 17.71 18.33
CA HIS A 135 15.09 17.65 19.59
C HIS A 135 13.58 17.42 19.37
N ILE A 136 12.99 17.99 18.31
CA ILE A 136 11.58 17.76 17.97
C ILE A 136 11.40 16.32 17.52
N LYS A 137 12.33 15.78 16.71
CA LYS A 137 12.28 14.38 16.26
C LYS A 137 12.32 13.42 17.45
N SER A 138 13.28 13.61 18.37
CA SER A 138 13.40 12.75 19.56
C SER A 138 12.16 12.82 20.45
N ASN A 139 11.62 14.02 20.68
CA ASN A 139 10.42 14.19 21.50
C ASN A 139 9.18 13.57 20.84
N THR A 140 9.05 13.71 19.52
CA THR A 140 7.92 13.13 18.78
C THR A 140 7.96 11.59 18.84
N VAL A 141 9.15 10.99 18.70
CA VAL A 141 9.31 9.53 18.78
C VAL A 141 9.10 9.01 20.20
N SER A 142 9.53 9.74 21.23
CA SER A 142 9.27 9.34 22.61
C SER A 142 7.77 9.38 22.94
N ILE A 143 7.04 10.37 22.44
CA ILE A 143 5.58 10.47 22.60
C ILE A 143 4.86 9.33 21.85
N LEU A 144 5.26 9.06 20.60
CA LEU A 144 4.67 8.04 19.74
C LEU A 144 5.35 6.66 19.91
N ASN A 145 5.71 6.32 21.14
CA ASN A 145 6.48 5.15 21.56
C ASN A 145 6.35 3.92 20.63
N GLY A 146 7.48 3.38 20.18
CA GLY A 146 7.56 2.21 19.30
C GLY A 146 7.61 2.54 17.80
N ILE A 147 7.38 3.80 17.40
CA ILE A 147 7.47 4.22 15.99
C ILE A 147 8.92 4.33 15.50
N SER A 148 9.16 3.90 14.27
CA SER A 148 10.48 3.97 13.64
C SER A 148 10.63 5.24 12.78
N ILE A 149 11.76 5.94 12.90
CA ILE A 149 12.11 7.03 11.96
C ILE A 149 12.67 6.41 10.69
N VAL A 150 12.06 6.70 9.54
CA VAL A 150 12.50 6.16 8.26
C VAL A 150 12.69 7.27 7.24
N HIS A 151 13.64 7.08 6.32
CA HIS A 151 13.96 8.03 5.25
C HIS A 151 13.28 7.67 3.92
N SER A 152 12.88 6.41 3.75
CA SER A 152 12.11 5.90 2.61
C SER A 152 11.27 4.70 3.06
N THR A 153 9.97 4.71 2.81
CA THR A 153 9.07 3.57 3.04
C THR A 153 8.24 3.36 1.79
N LYS A 154 7.29 2.43 1.85
CA LYS A 154 6.32 2.21 0.80
C LYS A 154 4.94 2.46 1.35
N TYR A 155 4.10 3.11 0.57
CA TYR A 155 2.67 3.21 0.77
C TYR A 155 1.97 2.68 -0.48
N LEU A 156 1.04 1.74 -0.31
CA LEU A 156 0.37 1.06 -1.43
C LEU A 156 1.33 0.46 -2.47
N GLY A 157 2.49 -0.02 -1.99
CA GLY A 157 3.54 -0.59 -2.84
C GLY A 157 4.36 0.42 -3.64
N LEU A 158 4.10 1.72 -3.47
CA LEU A 158 4.82 2.83 -4.09
C LEU A 158 5.73 3.53 -3.08
N PRO A 159 6.87 4.09 -3.50
CA PRO A 159 7.81 4.71 -2.58
C PRO A 159 7.24 6.00 -1.97
N LEU A 160 7.27 6.10 -0.64
CA LEU A 160 6.96 7.29 0.14
C LEU A 160 8.28 7.86 0.67
N GLY A 161 8.63 9.06 0.22
CA GLY A 161 9.92 9.71 0.52
C GLY A 161 10.83 9.81 -0.71
N LEU A 162 11.25 11.04 -1.03
CA LEU A 162 12.12 11.32 -2.17
C LEU A 162 13.58 11.21 -1.72
N GLY A 163 14.21 10.08 -2.03
CA GLY A 163 15.67 9.93 -2.00
C GLY A 163 16.37 10.90 -2.97
N ARG A 164 17.70 11.06 -2.84
CA ARG A 164 18.50 11.94 -3.71
C ARG A 164 18.52 11.46 -5.17
N SER A 165 18.43 10.16 -5.40
CA SER A 165 18.49 9.53 -6.74
C SER A 165 17.14 8.99 -7.17
N LYS A 166 16.59 9.52 -8.28
CA LYS A 166 15.36 9.01 -8.89
C LYS A 166 15.50 7.56 -9.36
N LYS A 167 16.70 7.12 -9.77
CA LYS A 167 16.92 5.75 -10.23
C LYS A 167 16.79 4.76 -9.07
N ASP A 168 17.36 5.09 -7.92
CA ASP A 168 17.36 4.20 -6.75
C ASP A 168 15.95 4.05 -6.18
N ILE A 169 15.17 5.14 -6.17
CA ILE A 169 13.76 5.14 -5.75
C ILE A 169 12.93 4.15 -6.56
N PHE A 170 13.16 4.03 -7.88
CA PHE A 170 12.39 3.13 -8.76
C PHE A 170 13.07 1.79 -9.04
N SER A 171 14.22 1.51 -8.42
CA SER A 171 14.91 0.22 -8.54
C SER A 171 14.06 -0.98 -8.10
N PHE A 172 13.09 -0.76 -7.20
CA PHE A 172 12.14 -1.80 -6.81
C PHE A 172 11.28 -2.29 -7.99
N VAL A 173 11.00 -1.43 -8.97
CA VAL A 173 10.21 -1.79 -10.16
C VAL A 173 11.01 -2.76 -11.01
N THR A 174 12.26 -2.41 -11.33
CA THR A 174 13.17 -3.29 -12.08
C THR A 174 13.41 -4.61 -11.35
N ASN A 175 13.54 -4.59 -10.02
CA ASN A 175 13.70 -5.80 -9.22
C ASN A 175 12.46 -6.70 -9.27
N LYS A 176 11.26 -6.14 -9.13
CA LYS A 176 9.99 -6.88 -9.27
C LYS A 176 9.85 -7.48 -10.67
N VAL A 177 10.15 -6.71 -11.71
CA VAL A 177 10.14 -7.20 -13.10
C VAL A 177 11.11 -8.37 -13.24
N ASN A 178 12.35 -8.22 -12.78
CA ASN A 178 13.35 -9.28 -12.88
C ASN A 178 12.94 -10.56 -12.11
N GLN A 179 12.38 -10.43 -10.91
CA GLN A 179 11.87 -11.56 -10.13
C GLN A 179 10.77 -12.31 -10.87
N ARG A 180 9.79 -11.60 -11.45
CA ARG A 180 8.70 -12.19 -12.24
C ARG A 180 9.25 -12.92 -13.47
N LEU A 181 10.10 -12.26 -14.25
CA LEU A 181 10.70 -12.86 -15.44
C LEU A 181 11.54 -14.10 -15.09
N SER A 182 12.32 -14.03 -14.01
CA SER A 182 13.13 -15.17 -13.54
C SER A 182 12.25 -16.34 -13.10
N SER A 183 11.11 -16.07 -12.46
CA SER A 183 10.15 -17.13 -12.08
C SER A 183 9.53 -17.83 -13.30
N TRP A 184 9.35 -17.11 -14.41
CA TRP A 184 8.78 -17.66 -15.64
C TRP A 184 9.79 -18.38 -16.52
N LYS A 185 11.10 -18.14 -16.36
CA LYS A 185 12.14 -18.88 -17.11
C LYS A 185 12.05 -20.39 -16.90
N ASN A 186 11.51 -20.82 -15.76
CA ASN A 186 11.35 -22.24 -15.42
C ASN A 186 10.08 -22.88 -16.00
N ILE A 187 9.19 -22.10 -16.63
CA ILE A 187 7.91 -22.55 -17.19
C ILE A 187 8.05 -22.66 -18.71
N PHE A 188 7.55 -23.75 -19.30
CA PHE A 188 7.46 -23.90 -20.74
C PHE A 188 6.35 -22.99 -21.29
N LEU A 189 6.75 -21.89 -21.92
CA LEU A 189 5.85 -20.90 -22.50
C LEU A 189 6.02 -20.85 -24.01
N SER A 190 4.90 -20.90 -24.73
CA SER A 190 4.87 -20.54 -26.15
C SER A 190 5.20 -19.05 -26.33
N GLU A 191 5.55 -18.64 -27.54
CA GLU A 191 5.81 -17.23 -27.86
C GLU A 191 4.60 -16.35 -27.58
N ALA A 192 3.40 -16.84 -27.91
CA ALA A 192 2.15 -16.18 -27.58
C ALA A 192 1.95 -16.05 -26.06
N GLY A 193 2.29 -17.09 -25.29
CA GLY A 193 2.25 -17.06 -23.82
C GLY A 193 3.24 -16.06 -23.22
N LYS A 194 4.47 -15.99 -23.74
CA LYS A 194 5.46 -14.97 -23.35
C LYS A 194 4.92 -13.56 -23.61
N ALA A 195 4.32 -13.31 -24.78
CA ALA A 195 3.80 -12.00 -25.15
C ALA A 195 2.65 -11.60 -24.24
N PHE A 196 1.73 -12.54 -23.98
CA PHE A 196 0.61 -12.32 -23.08
C PHE A 196 1.07 -11.97 -21.66
N LEU A 197 2.03 -12.70 -21.09
CA LEU A 197 2.55 -12.43 -19.73
C LEU A 197 3.27 -11.09 -19.64
N LEU A 198 4.08 -10.75 -20.64
CA LEU A 198 4.75 -9.44 -20.68
C LEU A 198 3.72 -8.30 -20.69
N ASN A 199 2.70 -8.39 -21.53
CA ASN A 199 1.69 -7.34 -21.63
C ASN A 199 0.77 -7.27 -20.40
N SER A 200 0.22 -8.41 -19.97
CA SER A 200 -0.76 -8.47 -18.88
C SER A 200 -0.16 -8.21 -17.50
N VAL A 201 1.09 -8.63 -17.25
CA VAL A 201 1.70 -8.54 -15.91
C VAL A 201 2.76 -7.44 -15.85
N ILE A 202 3.75 -7.43 -16.75
CA ILE A 202 4.82 -6.42 -16.71
C ILE A 202 4.30 -5.06 -17.18
N GLY A 203 3.45 -5.05 -18.21
CA GLY A 203 2.71 -3.87 -18.65
C GLY A 203 1.87 -3.28 -17.53
N ALA A 204 1.00 -4.09 -16.91
CA ALA A 204 0.16 -3.63 -15.79
C ALA A 204 0.97 -3.10 -14.59
N LEU A 205 2.07 -3.76 -14.21
CA LEU A 205 2.95 -3.29 -13.14
C LEU A 205 3.56 -1.91 -13.46
N SER A 206 4.00 -1.72 -14.71
CA SER A 206 4.60 -0.46 -15.15
C SER A 206 3.55 0.64 -15.22
N THR A 207 2.36 0.35 -15.74
CA THR A 207 1.21 1.27 -15.79
C THR A 207 0.77 1.68 -14.40
N PHE A 208 0.72 0.76 -13.44
CA PHE A 208 0.38 1.06 -12.04
C PHE A 208 1.35 2.06 -11.41
N VAL A 209 2.66 1.93 -11.66
CA VAL A 209 3.63 2.90 -11.13
C VAL A 209 3.56 4.23 -11.89
N MET A 210 3.36 4.16 -13.20
CA MET A 210 3.28 5.33 -14.08
C MET A 210 2.01 6.18 -13.88
N SER A 211 0.95 5.61 -13.31
CA SER A 211 -0.27 6.37 -12.96
C SER A 211 -0.03 7.43 -11.89
N CYS A 212 0.96 7.21 -11.00
CA CYS A 212 1.33 8.16 -9.96
C CYS A 212 2.66 8.88 -10.24
N PHE A 213 3.61 8.25 -10.94
CA PHE A 213 4.96 8.78 -11.12
C PHE A 213 5.45 8.71 -12.55
N LYS A 214 6.08 9.79 -13.03
CA LYS A 214 6.85 9.74 -14.28
C LYS A 214 8.15 8.96 -14.07
N LEU A 215 8.21 7.72 -14.57
CA LEU A 215 9.41 6.90 -14.50
C LEU A 215 10.58 7.52 -15.28
N PRO A 216 11.82 7.51 -14.74
CA PRO A 216 12.99 7.94 -15.47
C PRO A 216 13.24 7.06 -16.71
N LEU A 217 13.68 7.68 -17.82
CA LEU A 217 13.97 6.96 -19.06
C LEU A 217 14.97 5.81 -18.86
N ALA A 218 15.93 5.95 -17.95
CA ALA A 218 16.88 4.88 -17.62
C ALA A 218 16.17 3.63 -17.08
N VAL A 219 15.18 3.81 -16.19
CA VAL A 219 14.38 2.70 -15.62
C VAL A 219 13.55 2.04 -16.71
N CYS A 220 12.93 2.83 -17.60
CA CYS A 220 12.18 2.29 -18.74
C CYS A 220 13.09 1.45 -19.67
N LYS A 221 14.30 1.96 -19.98
CA LYS A 221 15.29 1.23 -20.78
C LYS A 221 15.72 -0.07 -20.10
N ASP A 222 15.92 -0.05 -18.78
CA ASP A 222 16.29 -1.25 -18.02
C ASP A 222 15.15 -2.29 -18.03
N ILE A 223 13.88 -1.88 -17.89
CA ILE A 223 12.71 -2.77 -18.01
C ILE A 223 12.62 -3.36 -19.43
N CYS A 224 12.75 -2.55 -20.48
CA CYS A 224 12.74 -3.03 -21.85
C CYS A 224 13.88 -4.03 -22.12
N ARG A 225 15.08 -3.78 -21.58
CA ARG A 225 16.21 -4.71 -21.69
C ARG A 225 15.91 -6.07 -21.05
N LEU A 226 15.31 -6.07 -19.85
CA LEU A 226 14.90 -7.29 -19.16
C LEU A 226 13.83 -8.05 -19.95
N CYS A 227 12.83 -7.36 -20.49
CA CYS A 227 11.78 -7.97 -21.31
C CYS A 227 12.34 -8.57 -22.60
N ALA A 228 13.25 -7.85 -23.27
CA ALA A 228 13.94 -8.35 -24.46
C ALA A 228 14.78 -9.59 -24.13
N SER A 229 15.55 -9.55 -23.05
CA SER A 229 16.34 -10.71 -22.60
C SER A 229 15.46 -11.93 -22.30
N PHE A 230 14.29 -11.75 -21.69
CA PHE A 230 13.34 -12.84 -21.45
C PHE A 230 12.69 -13.37 -22.74
N TRP A 231 12.33 -12.47 -23.66
CA TRP A 231 11.73 -12.84 -24.95
C TRP A 231 12.66 -13.73 -25.76
N TRP A 232 13.90 -13.29 -25.95
CA TRP A 232 14.92 -13.97 -26.75
C TRP A 232 15.69 -15.07 -26.00
N GLY A 233 15.63 -15.07 -24.67
CA GLY A 233 16.29 -16.05 -23.82
C GLY A 233 15.64 -17.44 -23.86
N SER A 234 16.47 -18.47 -23.65
CA SER A 234 16.09 -19.88 -23.57
C SER A 234 16.40 -20.46 -22.18
N ARG A 235 15.84 -21.64 -21.88
CA ARG A 235 15.94 -22.34 -20.59
C ARG A 235 17.36 -22.75 -20.19
N ASP A 236 18.25 -22.97 -21.17
CA ASP A 236 19.64 -23.37 -20.93
C ASP A 236 20.54 -22.16 -20.68
N ASN A 237 21.29 -22.26 -19.58
CA ASN A 237 22.31 -21.34 -19.08
C ASN A 237 22.99 -20.45 -20.14
N ASP A 238 22.94 -19.14 -19.87
CA ASP A 238 23.96 -18.13 -20.18
C ASP A 238 24.46 -17.93 -21.63
N ARG A 239 23.86 -18.57 -22.63
CA ARG A 239 24.16 -18.24 -24.02
C ARG A 239 23.25 -17.11 -24.51
N ASN A 240 23.83 -15.93 -24.68
CA ASN A 240 23.21 -14.80 -25.39
C ASN A 240 22.74 -15.26 -26.78
N LYS A 241 21.44 -15.56 -26.93
CA LYS A 241 20.85 -15.84 -28.24
C LYS A 241 20.75 -14.55 -29.05
N ILE A 242 20.86 -14.70 -30.37
CA ILE A 242 20.75 -13.60 -31.33
C ILE A 242 19.33 -13.01 -31.22
N HIS A 243 19.26 -11.69 -31.08
CA HIS A 243 18.01 -10.95 -31.19
C HIS A 243 17.63 -10.86 -32.68
N TRP A 244 16.71 -11.71 -33.15
CA TRP A 244 16.32 -11.77 -34.56
C TRP A 244 15.57 -10.52 -35.05
N ALA A 245 14.99 -9.75 -34.13
CA ALA A 245 14.38 -8.46 -34.41
C ALA A 245 14.68 -7.47 -33.26
N SER A 246 14.73 -6.18 -33.59
CA SER A 246 14.90 -5.14 -32.58
C SER A 246 13.68 -5.12 -31.65
N TRP A 247 13.92 -4.83 -30.36
CA TRP A 247 12.83 -4.71 -29.38
C TRP A 247 11.81 -3.65 -29.81
N GLN A 248 12.27 -2.53 -30.38
CA GLN A 248 11.41 -1.47 -30.89
C GLN A 248 10.44 -1.96 -31.96
N LYS A 249 10.89 -2.83 -32.88
CA LYS A 249 10.05 -3.43 -33.92
C LYS A 249 9.01 -4.39 -33.33
N LEU A 250 9.38 -5.13 -32.28
CA LEU A 250 8.45 -6.04 -31.59
C LEU A 250 7.37 -5.31 -30.78
N THR A 251 7.66 -4.10 -30.31
CA THR A 251 6.73 -3.31 -29.49
C THR A 251 5.87 -2.34 -30.30
N LEU A 252 5.90 -2.42 -31.63
CA LEU A 252 4.98 -1.64 -32.46
C LEU A 252 3.53 -2.03 -32.14
N PRO A 253 2.60 -1.06 -32.14
CA PRO A 253 1.19 -1.38 -32.00
C PRO A 253 0.80 -2.33 -33.13
N LYS A 254 -0.01 -3.34 -32.80
CA LYS A 254 -0.59 -4.21 -33.83
C LYS A 254 -1.52 -3.34 -34.66
N GLU A 255 -1.28 -3.28 -35.96
CA GLU A 255 -2.26 -2.72 -36.89
C GLU A 255 -3.53 -3.56 -36.77
N CYS A 256 -4.65 -2.89 -36.50
CA CYS A 256 -5.99 -3.51 -36.49
C CYS A 256 -6.48 -3.65 -37.93
#